data_AF-A0A434CI65-F1
#
_entry.id   AF-A0A434CI65-F1
#
_cell.length_a   1.000
_cell.length_b   1.000
_cell.length_c   1.000
_cell.angle_alpha   90.00
_cell.angle_beta   90.00
_cell.angle_gamma   90.00
#
_symmetry.space_group_name_H-M   'P 1'
#
loop_
_entity.id
_entity.type
_entity.pdbx_description
1 polymer ?
#
loop_
_entity_poly.entity_id
_entity_poly.type
_entity_poly.pdbx_seq_one_letter_code
_entity_poly.pdbx_strand_id
1 'polypeptide(L)'
;KDLIDPRFETALILVHQRFSTNTFPSWKLAHPYRMVAHNGEINTVRGNNNWMAARQASVDSELFGNNISKLWPISYDGQSDTACFDNALEFLFQGGYRLSHAMMMLIPEAWAGNKLMDADRKAFYEYHAALMEPWDGPAAVVFTDGRQIGATLDRNGLRPARYIVTDDDRVIMASEAGVLPVPEEKIVKKWRLQPGRMLLIDLEKGRIVSDEELKSEIATKHPYKTWLANTQLILEDLKPVEPRALRKDVSLLDRQQAFGYSQEDTKLLMSPMATTGQEAVGSMGTDTPISAMSDKSKLLYTYFKQNFAQVTNPPIDPIREELVMSLVSFIGPRPNIFDLVGNSRRKRLEVRQPILTNGDLEKIRSIGHTEDRFDTKTIDITYGSAEGAAGMQGAIDRLCERAEAAVAGGYNIIILSDRQVGPDRIAIPALLATAAVHHHLIRKGLRTSVGLVVESGEPREVHHFCCLAGYGAEAINPYLAFDTLLDMHKRGELPKEVDAYEVVSRYIKSIGKGILKVMSKMGISTYQSYCGAQIFDAIGLKTDFVQQYFTGTATLIEGVGLDEIAAETL
;
A
#
# COMPACT_ATOMS: atom_id res chain seq x y z
N LYS A 1 -20.38 -15.80 -37.20
CA LYS A 1 -21.68 -16.22 -37.79
C LYS A 1 -22.66 -16.65 -36.72
N ASP A 2 -22.17 -17.17 -35.58
CA ASP A 2 -23.03 -17.64 -34.48
C ASP A 2 -23.84 -16.51 -33.82
N LEU A 3 -23.26 -15.31 -33.64
CA LEU A 3 -23.94 -14.16 -33.00
C LEU A 3 -25.15 -13.60 -33.78
N ILE A 4 -25.29 -13.93 -35.07
CA ILE A 4 -26.45 -13.51 -35.89
C ILE A 4 -27.48 -14.63 -36.05
N ASP A 5 -27.23 -15.79 -35.43
CA ASP A 5 -28.15 -16.92 -35.46
C ASP A 5 -29.31 -16.66 -34.48
N PRO A 6 -30.58 -16.77 -34.91
CA PRO A 6 -31.74 -16.56 -34.04
C PRO A 6 -31.78 -17.48 -32.81
N ARG A 7 -31.07 -18.63 -32.85
CA ARG A 7 -30.96 -19.55 -31.70
C ARG A 7 -30.02 -19.04 -30.61
N PHE A 8 -29.24 -17.99 -30.87
CA PHE A 8 -28.34 -17.37 -29.90
C PHE A 8 -29.13 -16.47 -28.94
N GLU A 9 -29.91 -17.09 -28.06
CA GLU A 9 -30.69 -16.42 -27.02
C GLU A 9 -29.93 -16.40 -25.68
N THR A 10 -30.04 -15.31 -24.93
CA THR A 10 -29.39 -15.17 -23.62
C THR A 10 -30.16 -14.21 -22.72
N ALA A 11 -30.10 -14.45 -21.40
CA ALA A 11 -30.60 -13.54 -20.38
C ALA A 11 -29.59 -12.42 -20.03
N LEU A 12 -28.32 -12.59 -20.41
CA LEU A 12 -27.21 -11.70 -20.04
C LEU A 12 -26.30 -11.44 -21.23
N ILE A 13 -25.94 -10.17 -21.43
CA ILE A 13 -25.00 -9.74 -22.45
C ILE A 13 -23.99 -8.78 -21.83
N LEU A 14 -22.70 -9.07 -22.04
CA LEU A 14 -21.60 -8.19 -21.69
C LEU A 14 -20.74 -7.92 -22.92
N VAL A 15 -20.61 -6.65 -23.28
CA VAL A 15 -19.81 -6.21 -24.42
C VAL A 15 -18.80 -5.18 -23.92
N HIS A 16 -17.57 -5.28 -24.39
CA HIS A 16 -16.52 -4.33 -24.04
C HIS A 16 -15.66 -4.00 -25.26
N GLN A 17 -15.43 -2.71 -25.48
CA GLN A 17 -14.46 -2.22 -26.45
C GLN A 17 -13.29 -1.58 -25.70
N ARG A 18 -12.09 -2.14 -25.89
CA ARG A 18 -10.87 -1.67 -25.25
C ARG A 18 -10.15 -0.65 -26.12
N PHE A 19 -9.64 0.40 -25.50
CA PHE A 19 -8.64 1.29 -26.08
C PHE A 19 -7.26 0.93 -25.51
N SER A 20 -6.26 0.76 -26.37
CA SER A 20 -4.89 0.41 -25.96
C SER A 20 -3.92 1.53 -26.30
N THR A 21 -2.88 1.68 -25.49
CA THR A 21 -1.73 2.56 -25.76
C THR A 21 -0.79 2.00 -26.83
N ASN A 22 -1.04 0.78 -27.32
CA ASN A 22 -0.28 0.12 -28.35
C ASN A 22 -1.03 0.10 -29.69
N THR A 23 -0.28 0.04 -30.78
CA THR A 23 -0.78 -0.17 -32.14
C THR A 23 -0.85 -1.65 -32.54
N PHE A 24 -0.26 -2.53 -31.73
CA PHE A 24 -0.20 -3.97 -31.99
C PHE A 24 -1.38 -4.70 -31.32
N PRO A 25 -2.28 -5.33 -32.09
CA PRO A 25 -3.41 -6.04 -31.51
C PRO A 25 -2.93 -7.33 -30.82
N SER A 26 -3.38 -7.53 -29.58
CA SER A 26 -3.24 -8.80 -28.88
C SER A 26 -4.61 -9.33 -28.51
N TRP A 27 -5.03 -10.42 -29.16
CA TRP A 27 -6.32 -11.05 -28.95
C TRP A 27 -6.54 -11.49 -27.49
N LYS A 28 -5.46 -11.88 -26.81
CA LYS A 28 -5.51 -12.32 -25.40
C LYS A 28 -5.85 -11.19 -24.42
N LEU A 29 -5.71 -9.93 -24.84
CA LEU A 29 -6.00 -8.74 -24.02
C LEU A 29 -7.36 -8.11 -24.36
N ALA A 30 -8.14 -8.75 -25.24
CA ALA A 30 -9.50 -8.34 -25.50
C ALA A 30 -10.42 -8.78 -24.36
N HIS A 31 -11.31 -7.89 -23.95
CA HIS A 31 -12.35 -8.15 -22.96
C HIS A 31 -13.64 -8.65 -23.66
N PRO A 32 -14.61 -9.22 -22.93
CA PRO A 32 -14.60 -9.53 -21.49
C PRO A 32 -13.59 -10.61 -21.09
N TYR A 33 -13.12 -10.58 -19.86
CA TYR A 33 -12.41 -11.70 -19.24
C TYR A 33 -13.44 -12.70 -18.66
N ARG A 34 -13.00 -13.62 -17.79
CA ARG A 34 -13.85 -14.74 -17.34
C ARG A 34 -15.03 -14.27 -16.52
N MET A 35 -14.76 -13.31 -15.64
CA MET A 35 -15.76 -12.78 -14.70
C MET A 35 -15.98 -11.29 -14.90
N VAL A 36 -15.02 -10.54 -15.45
CA VAL A 36 -15.09 -9.06 -15.49
C VAL A 36 -14.96 -8.45 -16.88
N ALA A 37 -15.62 -7.31 -17.06
CA ALA A 37 -15.23 -6.28 -18.02
C ALA A 37 -14.96 -4.98 -17.27
N HIS A 38 -13.77 -4.43 -17.48
CA HIS A 38 -13.30 -3.25 -16.78
C HIS A 38 -13.02 -2.13 -17.78
N ASN A 39 -13.63 -0.98 -17.52
CA ASN A 39 -13.31 0.27 -18.18
C ASN A 39 -12.56 1.16 -17.20
N GLY A 40 -11.25 1.32 -17.37
CA GLY A 40 -10.40 1.99 -16.40
C GLY A 40 -8.96 1.49 -16.43
N GLU A 41 -8.22 1.80 -15.37
CA GLU A 41 -6.82 1.39 -15.16
C GLU A 41 -6.60 1.17 -13.66
N ILE A 42 -6.02 0.02 -13.28
CA ILE A 42 -5.68 -0.27 -11.88
C ILE A 42 -4.27 0.22 -11.58
N ASN A 43 -4.15 1.35 -10.88
CA ASN A 43 -2.86 2.02 -10.64
C ASN A 43 -2.03 1.40 -9.51
N THR A 44 -2.61 0.51 -8.71
CA THR A 44 -1.93 -0.24 -7.64
C THR A 44 -1.54 -1.66 -8.04
N VAL A 45 -1.73 -2.05 -9.31
CA VAL A 45 -1.64 -3.46 -9.75
C VAL A 45 -0.30 -4.14 -9.41
N ARG A 46 0.82 -3.41 -9.45
CA ARG A 46 2.14 -3.94 -9.04
C ARG A 46 2.15 -4.37 -7.58
N GLY A 47 1.69 -3.50 -6.68
CA GLY A 47 1.57 -3.81 -5.25
C GLY A 47 0.59 -4.94 -4.99
N ASN A 48 -0.57 -4.92 -5.65
CA ASN A 48 -1.56 -5.98 -5.50
C ASN A 48 -1.03 -7.35 -5.94
N ASN A 49 -0.30 -7.42 -7.06
CA ASN A 49 0.32 -8.66 -7.51
C ASN A 49 1.42 -9.13 -6.55
N ASN A 50 2.26 -8.21 -6.04
CA ASN A 50 3.29 -8.54 -5.06
C ASN A 50 2.68 -9.14 -3.78
N TRP A 51 1.61 -8.53 -3.25
CA TRP A 51 0.91 -9.03 -2.07
C TRP A 51 0.17 -10.35 -2.34
N MET A 52 -0.42 -10.52 -3.52
CA MET A 52 -1.02 -11.80 -3.92
C MET A 52 0.04 -12.89 -3.99
N ALA A 53 1.18 -12.64 -4.63
CA ALA A 53 2.30 -13.58 -4.70
C ALA A 53 2.86 -13.93 -3.31
N ALA A 54 2.97 -12.95 -2.40
CA ALA A 54 3.43 -13.19 -1.04
C ALA A 54 2.49 -14.12 -0.25
N ARG A 55 1.20 -14.20 -0.61
CA ARG A 55 0.21 -15.09 0.03
C ARG A 55 0.36 -16.56 -0.40
N GLN A 56 1.10 -16.85 -1.47
CA GLN A 56 1.27 -18.20 -2.00
C GLN A 56 1.68 -19.22 -0.93
N ALA A 57 2.57 -18.85 -0.03
CA ALA A 57 3.10 -19.74 0.99
C ALA A 57 2.19 -19.88 2.22
N SER A 58 1.30 -18.92 2.47
CA SER A 58 0.49 -18.86 3.70
C SER A 58 -1.01 -19.14 3.47
N VAL A 59 -1.46 -19.16 2.21
CA VAL A 59 -2.87 -19.37 1.90
C VAL A 59 -3.28 -20.82 2.15
N ASP A 60 -4.45 -20.99 2.73
CA ASP A 60 -5.07 -22.29 2.94
C ASP A 60 -6.56 -22.20 2.62
N SER A 61 -7.14 -23.25 2.02
CA SER A 61 -8.55 -23.27 1.63
C SER A 61 -9.10 -24.68 1.72
N GLU A 62 -10.19 -24.85 2.45
CA GLU A 62 -10.89 -26.14 2.55
C GLU A 62 -11.42 -26.62 1.19
N LEU A 63 -11.81 -25.71 0.29
CA LEU A 63 -12.36 -26.05 -1.02
C LEU A 63 -11.29 -26.55 -2.00
N PHE A 64 -10.11 -25.95 -1.99
CA PHE A 64 -9.00 -26.37 -2.86
C PHE A 64 -8.15 -27.49 -2.24
N GLY A 65 -8.09 -27.57 -0.92
CA GLY A 65 -7.23 -28.47 -0.16
C GLY A 65 -5.79 -28.44 -0.68
N ASN A 66 -5.17 -29.61 -0.80
CA ASN A 66 -3.79 -29.76 -1.26
C ASN A 66 -3.54 -29.27 -2.71
N ASN A 67 -4.60 -29.06 -3.51
CA ASN A 67 -4.47 -28.57 -4.88
C ASN A 67 -4.26 -27.05 -4.97
N ILE A 68 -4.37 -26.30 -3.88
CA ILE A 68 -4.20 -24.84 -3.88
C ILE A 68 -2.83 -24.41 -4.44
N SER A 69 -1.80 -25.23 -4.19
CA SER A 69 -0.44 -25.03 -4.72
C SER A 69 -0.37 -25.02 -6.25
N LYS A 70 -1.30 -25.69 -6.95
CA LYS A 70 -1.35 -25.78 -8.42
C LYS A 70 -1.90 -24.52 -9.09
N LEU A 71 -2.52 -23.62 -8.32
CA LEU A 71 -3.10 -22.39 -8.83
C LEU A 71 -2.05 -21.30 -9.08
N TRP A 72 -0.85 -21.45 -8.50
CA TRP A 72 0.17 -20.42 -8.53
C TRP A 72 1.05 -20.50 -9.79
N PRO A 73 1.45 -19.34 -10.36
CA PRO A 73 1.07 -17.99 -9.93
C PRO A 73 -0.36 -17.62 -10.34
N ILE A 74 -1.08 -16.90 -9.47
CA ILE A 74 -2.45 -16.42 -9.77
C ILE A 74 -2.44 -15.43 -10.93
N SER A 75 -1.44 -14.54 -10.97
CA SER A 75 -1.22 -13.59 -12.06
C SER A 75 0.17 -13.82 -12.65
N TYR A 76 0.26 -13.91 -13.98
CA TYR A 76 1.52 -14.08 -14.68
C TYR A 76 2.06 -12.73 -15.16
N ASP A 77 3.38 -12.62 -15.25
CA ASP A 77 4.03 -11.43 -15.82
C ASP A 77 3.55 -11.16 -17.25
N GLY A 78 3.32 -9.88 -17.56
CA GLY A 78 2.85 -9.42 -18.88
C GLY A 78 1.34 -9.49 -19.11
N GLN A 79 0.54 -9.93 -18.12
CA GLN A 79 -0.92 -9.78 -18.15
C GLN A 79 -1.32 -8.30 -17.98
N SER A 80 -2.48 -7.92 -18.53
CA SER A 80 -3.02 -6.58 -18.26
C SER A 80 -3.49 -6.46 -16.82
N ASP A 81 -3.55 -5.23 -16.33
CA ASP A 81 -4.11 -4.89 -15.02
C ASP A 81 -5.47 -5.56 -14.73
N THR A 82 -6.37 -5.54 -15.71
CA THR A 82 -7.69 -6.13 -15.62
C THR A 82 -7.65 -7.66 -15.58
N ALA A 83 -6.73 -8.30 -16.31
CA ALA A 83 -6.58 -9.75 -16.24
C ALA A 83 -6.13 -10.16 -14.83
N CYS A 84 -5.19 -9.42 -14.23
CA CYS A 84 -4.75 -9.66 -12.87
C CYS A 84 -5.90 -9.50 -11.86
N PHE A 85 -6.77 -8.51 -12.07
CA PHE A 85 -7.99 -8.34 -11.26
C PHE A 85 -9.00 -9.48 -11.45
N ASP A 86 -9.23 -9.92 -12.70
CA ASP A 86 -10.11 -11.05 -13.01
C ASP A 86 -9.62 -12.33 -12.31
N ASN A 87 -8.31 -12.61 -12.37
CA ASN A 87 -7.70 -13.75 -11.69
C ASN A 87 -7.88 -13.66 -10.16
N ALA A 88 -7.69 -12.47 -9.58
CA ALA A 88 -7.86 -12.26 -8.14
C ALA A 88 -9.34 -12.44 -7.72
N LEU A 89 -10.28 -11.94 -8.52
CA LEU A 89 -11.71 -12.12 -8.28
C LEU A 89 -12.11 -13.58 -8.40
N GLU A 90 -11.65 -14.28 -9.44
CA GLU A 90 -11.90 -15.70 -9.66
C GLU A 90 -11.32 -16.53 -8.50
N PHE A 91 -10.10 -16.21 -8.05
CA PHE A 91 -9.49 -16.87 -6.90
C PHE A 91 -10.34 -16.73 -5.64
N LEU A 92 -10.86 -15.53 -5.35
CA LEU A 92 -11.74 -15.31 -4.20
C LEU A 92 -13.06 -16.05 -4.35
N PHE A 93 -13.70 -15.92 -5.51
CA PHE A 93 -15.00 -16.51 -5.78
C PHE A 93 -14.96 -18.05 -5.70
N GLN A 94 -14.00 -18.67 -6.40
CA GLN A 94 -13.80 -20.12 -6.37
C GLN A 94 -13.35 -20.63 -5.00
N GLY A 95 -12.69 -19.77 -4.22
CA GLY A 95 -12.35 -20.05 -2.83
C GLY A 95 -13.49 -19.85 -1.81
N GLY A 96 -14.72 -19.58 -2.29
CA GLY A 96 -15.94 -19.63 -1.47
C GLY A 96 -16.56 -18.27 -1.14
N TYR A 97 -15.99 -17.17 -1.62
CA TYR A 97 -16.61 -15.86 -1.48
C TYR A 97 -17.84 -15.72 -2.38
N ARG A 98 -18.87 -15.04 -1.89
CA ARG A 98 -19.92 -14.52 -2.78
C ARG A 98 -19.32 -13.43 -3.67
N LEU A 99 -19.76 -13.37 -4.92
CA LEU A 99 -19.26 -12.43 -5.93
C LEU A 99 -19.26 -10.97 -5.44
N SER A 100 -20.38 -10.50 -4.89
CA SER A 100 -20.52 -9.16 -4.32
C SER A 100 -19.60 -8.91 -3.12
N HIS A 101 -19.38 -9.92 -2.26
CA HIS A 101 -18.46 -9.83 -1.12
C HIS A 101 -17.02 -9.66 -1.63
N ALA A 102 -16.57 -10.51 -2.56
CA ALA A 102 -15.25 -10.41 -3.16
C ALA A 102 -15.03 -9.03 -3.83
N MET A 103 -16.03 -8.53 -4.56
CA MET A 103 -15.97 -7.19 -5.15
C MET A 103 -15.86 -6.08 -4.10
N MET A 104 -16.59 -6.17 -2.98
CA MET A 104 -16.47 -5.21 -1.87
C MET A 104 -15.11 -5.27 -1.15
N MET A 105 -14.37 -6.38 -1.26
CA MET A 105 -13.00 -6.49 -0.73
C MET A 105 -11.96 -5.93 -1.69
N LEU A 106 -12.09 -6.21 -2.99
CA LEU A 106 -11.14 -5.74 -4.01
C LEU A 106 -11.30 -4.24 -4.29
N ILE A 107 -12.55 -3.77 -4.39
CA ILE A 107 -12.90 -2.35 -4.63
C ILE A 107 -13.76 -1.84 -3.45
N PRO A 108 -13.16 -1.62 -2.27
CA PRO A 108 -13.90 -1.14 -1.10
C PRO A 108 -14.24 0.34 -1.21
N GLU A 109 -15.38 0.71 -0.62
CA GLU A 109 -15.76 2.12 -0.41
C GLU A 109 -14.72 2.88 0.42
N ALA A 110 -14.66 4.20 0.27
CA ALA A 110 -13.92 5.05 1.19
C ALA A 110 -14.60 5.07 2.58
N TRP A 111 -14.11 4.23 3.48
CA TRP A 111 -14.73 3.99 4.80
C TRP A 111 -14.03 4.74 5.96
N ALA A 112 -12.70 4.91 5.91
CA ALA A 112 -11.91 5.40 7.04
C ALA A 112 -12.30 6.82 7.49
N GLY A 113 -12.45 7.75 6.54
CA GLY A 113 -12.83 9.15 6.78
C GLY A 113 -14.35 9.43 6.74
N ASN A 114 -15.18 8.44 6.40
CA ASN A 114 -16.60 8.66 6.14
C ASN A 114 -17.45 8.59 7.41
N LYS A 115 -17.83 9.77 7.93
CA LYS A 115 -18.68 9.90 9.14
C LYS A 115 -20.16 9.57 8.90
N LEU A 116 -20.60 9.50 7.65
CA LEU A 116 -21.99 9.23 7.27
C LEU A 116 -22.24 7.74 6.98
N MET A 117 -21.18 6.93 6.95
CA MET A 117 -21.30 5.50 6.72
C MET A 117 -21.93 4.81 7.93
N ASP A 118 -22.85 3.88 7.65
CA ASP A 118 -23.40 3.00 8.68
C ASP A 118 -22.28 2.25 9.43
N ALA A 119 -22.46 2.07 10.73
CA ALA A 119 -21.41 1.53 11.59
C ALA A 119 -21.14 0.03 11.35
N ASP A 120 -22.14 -0.76 10.94
CA ASP A 120 -21.92 -2.18 10.59
C ASP A 120 -21.18 -2.27 9.26
N ARG A 121 -21.54 -1.42 8.29
CA ARG A 121 -20.82 -1.31 7.02
C ARG A 121 -19.36 -0.88 7.21
N LYS A 122 -19.11 0.12 8.06
CA LYS A 122 -17.75 0.56 8.38
C LYS A 122 -16.95 -0.58 9.00
N ALA A 123 -17.53 -1.30 9.97
CA ALA A 123 -16.90 -2.44 10.60
C ALA A 123 -16.58 -3.59 9.62
N PHE A 124 -17.46 -3.83 8.64
CA PHE A 124 -17.18 -4.78 7.57
C PHE A 124 -15.91 -4.39 6.79
N TYR A 125 -15.80 -3.15 6.31
CA TYR A 125 -14.65 -2.74 5.52
C TYR A 125 -13.35 -2.72 6.33
N GLU A 126 -13.41 -2.27 7.58
CA GLU A 126 -12.27 -2.25 8.50
C GLU A 126 -11.76 -3.67 8.80
N TYR A 127 -12.66 -4.64 8.96
CA TYR A 127 -12.29 -6.06 9.12
C TYR A 127 -11.57 -6.62 7.88
N HIS A 128 -12.04 -6.27 6.68
CA HIS A 128 -11.49 -6.79 5.44
C HIS A 128 -10.26 -6.03 4.95
N ALA A 129 -10.01 -4.79 5.41
CA ALA A 129 -8.82 -4.03 5.08
C ALA A 129 -7.52 -4.74 5.54
N ALA A 130 -7.59 -5.54 6.61
CA ALA A 130 -6.47 -6.36 7.06
C ALA A 130 -6.22 -7.61 6.16
N LEU A 131 -7.23 -8.02 5.39
CA LEU A 131 -7.17 -9.19 4.51
C LEU A 131 -6.68 -8.82 3.11
N MET A 132 -7.27 -7.78 2.53
CA MET A 132 -7.04 -7.36 1.15
C MET A 132 -6.80 -5.87 1.10
N GLU A 133 -5.65 -5.50 0.55
CA GLU A 133 -5.39 -4.12 0.15
C GLU A 133 -6.23 -3.75 -1.09
N PRO A 134 -6.78 -2.53 -1.16
CA PRO A 134 -7.60 -2.11 -2.31
C PRO A 134 -6.86 -2.23 -3.65
N TRP A 135 -7.60 -2.65 -4.67
CA TRP A 135 -7.22 -2.55 -6.08
C TRP A 135 -7.73 -1.22 -6.61
N ASP A 136 -6.89 -0.19 -6.51
CA ASP A 136 -7.26 1.21 -6.71
C ASP A 136 -7.00 1.67 -8.16
N GLY A 137 -7.58 2.81 -8.50
CA GLY A 137 -7.52 3.41 -9.83
C GLY A 137 -8.92 3.64 -10.43
N PRO A 138 -9.02 4.42 -11.52
CA PRO A 138 -10.30 4.63 -12.19
C PRO A 138 -10.88 3.30 -12.63
N ALA A 139 -12.11 2.99 -12.23
CA ALA A 139 -12.72 1.72 -12.57
C ALA A 139 -14.23 1.84 -12.70
N ALA A 140 -14.76 1.47 -13.86
CA ALA A 140 -16.12 1.00 -14.01
C ALA A 140 -16.06 -0.49 -14.34
N VAL A 141 -16.36 -1.33 -13.34
CA VAL A 141 -16.24 -2.79 -13.45
C VAL A 141 -17.64 -3.39 -13.52
N VAL A 142 -17.89 -4.15 -14.57
CA VAL A 142 -19.02 -5.07 -14.67
C VAL A 142 -18.50 -6.47 -14.41
N PHE A 143 -19.20 -7.22 -13.57
CA PHE A 143 -18.78 -8.54 -13.14
C PHE A 143 -19.95 -9.52 -13.12
N THR A 144 -19.69 -10.80 -13.38
CA THR A 144 -20.73 -11.83 -13.40
C THR A 144 -20.16 -13.22 -13.11
N ASP A 145 -21.00 -14.08 -12.52
CA ASP A 145 -20.78 -15.53 -12.40
C ASP A 145 -21.73 -16.34 -13.31
N GLY A 146 -22.44 -15.67 -14.22
CA GLY A 146 -23.47 -16.24 -15.10
C GLY A 146 -24.86 -16.33 -14.47
N ARG A 147 -25.01 -16.18 -13.15
CA ARG A 147 -26.31 -16.19 -12.44
C ARG A 147 -26.68 -14.79 -11.94
N GLN A 148 -25.68 -14.02 -11.55
CA GLN A 148 -25.79 -12.64 -11.14
C GLN A 148 -24.91 -11.78 -12.05
N ILE A 149 -25.35 -10.56 -12.32
CA ILE A 149 -24.53 -9.53 -12.95
C ILE A 149 -24.54 -8.29 -12.10
N GLY A 150 -23.37 -7.76 -11.84
CA GLY A 150 -23.19 -6.54 -11.07
C GLY A 150 -22.31 -5.54 -11.78
N ALA A 151 -22.44 -4.29 -11.36
CA ALA A 151 -21.55 -3.22 -11.74
C ALA A 151 -21.20 -2.39 -10.51
N THR A 152 -19.92 -2.01 -10.40
CA THR A 152 -19.44 -1.10 -9.36
C THR A 152 -18.46 -0.09 -9.96
N LEU A 153 -18.33 1.04 -9.28
CA LEU A 153 -17.31 2.03 -9.59
C LEU A 153 -16.19 1.97 -8.55
N ASP A 154 -15.03 2.49 -8.92
CA ASP A 154 -13.99 2.82 -7.96
C ASP A 154 -14.50 3.79 -6.88
N ARG A 155 -13.72 3.89 -5.80
CA ARG A 155 -14.04 4.74 -4.64
C ARG A 155 -14.27 6.21 -4.97
N ASN A 156 -13.66 6.71 -6.05
CA ASN A 156 -13.73 8.09 -6.48
C ASN A 156 -14.78 8.28 -7.60
N GLY A 157 -15.26 7.19 -8.21
CA GLY A 157 -16.18 7.17 -9.33
C GLY A 157 -15.64 7.90 -10.55
N LEU A 158 -14.39 7.61 -10.91
CA LEU A 158 -13.64 8.31 -11.97
C LEU A 158 -14.09 7.90 -13.38
N ARG A 159 -14.92 6.87 -13.50
CA ARG A 159 -15.47 6.39 -14.78
C ARG A 159 -16.99 6.47 -14.80
N PRO A 160 -17.60 6.85 -15.94
CA PRO A 160 -19.04 6.95 -16.05
C PRO A 160 -19.68 5.58 -16.22
N ALA A 161 -20.79 5.36 -15.54
CA ALA A 161 -21.71 4.26 -15.79
C ALA A 161 -23.15 4.74 -15.62
N ARG A 162 -23.97 4.58 -16.65
CA ARG A 162 -25.38 4.96 -16.68
C ARG A 162 -26.22 3.75 -17.01
N TYR A 163 -27.38 3.65 -16.39
CA TYR A 163 -28.31 2.57 -16.68
C TYR A 163 -29.75 3.06 -16.81
N ILE A 164 -30.52 2.32 -17.60
CA ILE A 164 -31.96 2.48 -17.73
C ILE A 164 -32.65 1.16 -17.39
N VAL A 165 -33.87 1.28 -16.87
CA VAL A 165 -34.77 0.15 -16.61
C VAL A 165 -36.04 0.38 -17.40
N THR A 166 -36.47 -0.61 -18.17
CA THR A 166 -37.68 -0.57 -18.98
C THR A 166 -38.86 -1.25 -18.28
N ASP A 167 -40.07 -1.05 -18.81
CA ASP A 167 -41.32 -1.66 -18.34
C ASP A 167 -41.43 -3.16 -18.66
N ASP A 168 -40.59 -3.67 -19.57
CA ASP A 168 -40.40 -5.09 -19.87
C ASP A 168 -39.18 -5.70 -19.13
N ASP A 169 -38.82 -5.13 -17.98
CA ASP A 169 -37.79 -5.60 -17.04
C ASP A 169 -36.36 -5.71 -17.60
N ARG A 170 -36.06 -5.03 -18.72
CA ARG A 170 -34.68 -4.96 -19.23
C ARG A 170 -33.90 -3.90 -18.48
N VAL A 171 -32.68 -4.26 -18.08
CA VAL A 171 -31.70 -3.31 -17.54
C VAL A 171 -30.58 -3.16 -18.54
N ILE A 172 -30.38 -1.93 -19.02
CA ILE A 172 -29.34 -1.60 -20.00
C ILE A 172 -28.38 -0.63 -19.34
N MET A 173 -27.15 -1.07 -19.11
CA MET A 173 -26.06 -0.24 -18.61
C MET A 173 -25.00 -0.02 -19.68
N ALA A 174 -24.52 1.22 -19.80
CA ALA A 174 -23.39 1.56 -20.64
C ALA A 174 -22.58 2.72 -20.03
N SER A 175 -21.36 2.92 -20.53
CA SER A 175 -20.52 4.06 -20.13
C SER A 175 -21.14 5.41 -20.53
N GLU A 176 -21.97 5.41 -21.57
CA GLU A 176 -22.67 6.59 -22.08
C GLU A 176 -24.18 6.35 -22.16
N ALA A 177 -24.97 7.43 -22.11
CA ALA A 177 -26.41 7.34 -22.35
C ALA A 177 -26.68 7.37 -23.86
N GLY A 178 -27.67 6.61 -24.33
CA GLY A 178 -28.08 6.62 -25.74
C GLY A 178 -27.35 5.64 -26.67
N VAL A 179 -26.57 4.69 -26.11
CA VAL A 179 -25.86 3.67 -26.90
C VAL A 179 -26.82 2.73 -27.63
N LEU A 180 -27.98 2.43 -27.04
CA LEU A 180 -29.03 1.64 -27.67
C LEU A 180 -30.32 2.48 -27.78
N PRO A 181 -31.05 2.40 -28.91
CA PRO A 181 -32.33 3.07 -29.06
C PRO A 181 -33.39 2.36 -28.21
N VAL A 182 -33.93 3.05 -27.21
CA VAL A 182 -35.04 2.58 -26.36
C VAL A 182 -36.15 3.63 -26.39
N PRO A 183 -37.40 3.26 -26.73
CA PRO A 183 -38.52 4.21 -26.71
C PRO A 183 -38.72 4.81 -25.31
N GLU A 184 -38.87 6.14 -25.24
CA GLU A 184 -38.91 6.88 -23.97
C GLU A 184 -40.08 6.44 -23.08
N GLU A 185 -41.23 6.15 -23.70
CA GLU A 185 -42.44 5.69 -23.04
C GLU A 185 -42.29 4.35 -22.31
N LYS A 186 -41.28 3.54 -22.68
CA LYS A 186 -40.98 2.27 -22.01
C LYS A 186 -40.04 2.42 -20.83
N ILE A 187 -39.41 3.60 -20.64
CA ILE A 187 -38.37 3.78 -19.64
C ILE A 187 -39.00 4.11 -18.29
N VAL A 188 -38.87 3.21 -17.33
CA VAL A 188 -39.34 3.37 -15.95
C VAL A 188 -38.33 4.14 -15.11
N LYS A 189 -37.03 3.95 -15.37
CA LYS A 189 -35.95 4.61 -14.61
C LYS A 189 -34.76 4.92 -15.48
N LYS A 190 -34.19 6.13 -15.30
CA LYS A 190 -32.87 6.53 -15.81
C LYS A 190 -32.00 6.93 -14.63
N TRP A 191 -30.80 6.35 -14.52
CA TRP A 191 -29.91 6.66 -13.40
C TRP A 191 -28.43 6.53 -13.76
N ARG A 192 -27.57 6.95 -12.83
CA ARG A 192 -26.11 6.78 -12.91
C ARG A 192 -25.60 6.01 -11.70
N LEU A 193 -24.59 5.17 -11.91
CA LEU A 193 -23.88 4.54 -10.81
C LEU A 193 -23.07 5.62 -10.08
N GLN A 194 -23.04 5.56 -8.75
CA GLN A 194 -22.37 6.54 -7.89
C GLN A 194 -21.12 5.90 -7.28
N PRO A 195 -20.08 6.68 -6.94
CA PRO A 195 -18.91 6.18 -6.22
C PRO A 195 -19.35 5.36 -5.01
N GLY A 196 -18.74 4.19 -4.87
CA GLY A 196 -19.02 3.30 -3.77
C GLY A 196 -20.38 2.60 -3.82
N ARG A 197 -21.26 2.81 -4.81
CA ARG A 197 -22.51 2.04 -4.96
C ARG A 197 -22.35 0.87 -5.93
N MET A 198 -23.12 -0.19 -5.71
CA MET A 198 -23.19 -1.38 -6.56
C MET A 198 -24.59 -1.52 -7.15
N LEU A 199 -24.66 -1.77 -8.46
CA LEU A 199 -25.85 -2.26 -9.13
C LEU A 199 -25.70 -3.79 -9.20
N LEU A 200 -26.67 -4.55 -8.69
CA LEU A 200 -26.66 -6.01 -8.78
C LEU A 200 -28.01 -6.49 -9.30
N ILE A 201 -27.98 -7.37 -10.29
CA ILE A 201 -29.15 -8.02 -10.87
C ILE A 201 -28.98 -9.52 -10.62
N ASP A 202 -29.96 -10.11 -9.96
CA ASP A 202 -29.99 -11.53 -9.65
C ASP A 202 -31.00 -12.20 -10.59
N LEU A 203 -30.49 -12.99 -11.55
CA LEU A 203 -31.32 -13.64 -12.57
C LEU A 203 -32.11 -14.82 -11.99
N GLU A 204 -31.61 -15.45 -10.93
CA GLU A 204 -32.33 -16.54 -10.24
C GLU A 204 -33.53 -15.98 -9.46
N LYS A 205 -33.38 -14.78 -8.86
CA LYS A 205 -34.49 -14.07 -8.17
C LYS A 205 -35.34 -13.22 -9.10
N GLY A 206 -34.91 -12.98 -10.34
CA GLY A 206 -35.59 -12.15 -11.32
C GLY A 206 -35.76 -10.69 -10.90
N ARG A 207 -34.79 -10.11 -10.16
CA ARG A 207 -34.90 -8.71 -9.69
C ARG A 207 -33.57 -7.98 -9.56
N ILE A 208 -33.66 -6.65 -9.54
CA ILE A 208 -32.56 -5.78 -9.11
C ILE A 208 -32.46 -5.82 -7.58
N VAL A 209 -31.27 -6.11 -7.07
CA VAL A 209 -30.95 -6.04 -5.63
C VAL A 209 -30.38 -4.66 -5.35
N SER A 210 -30.96 -3.95 -4.37
CA SER A 210 -30.50 -2.61 -4.03
C SER A 210 -29.14 -2.63 -3.32
N ASP A 211 -28.34 -1.57 -3.50
CA ASP A 211 -27.03 -1.41 -2.82
C ASP A 211 -27.14 -1.53 -1.29
N GLU A 212 -28.20 -0.94 -0.73
CA GLU A 212 -28.43 -0.92 0.71
C GLU A 212 -28.78 -2.32 1.24
N GLU A 213 -29.70 -3.02 0.57
CA GLU A 213 -30.05 -4.40 0.89
C GLU A 213 -28.82 -5.32 0.82
N LEU A 214 -28.10 -5.28 -0.30
CA LEU A 214 -26.93 -6.12 -0.56
C LEU A 214 -25.85 -5.94 0.51
N LYS A 215 -25.48 -4.68 0.78
CA LYS A 215 -24.41 -4.39 1.72
C LYS A 215 -24.81 -4.56 3.16
N SER A 216 -26.08 -4.30 3.50
CA SER A 216 -26.60 -4.59 4.83
C SER A 216 -26.57 -6.09 5.10
N GLU A 217 -26.99 -6.93 4.14
CA GLU A 217 -26.89 -8.39 4.26
C GLU A 217 -25.45 -8.84 4.50
N ILE A 218 -24.49 -8.33 3.72
CA ILE A 218 -23.08 -8.71 3.84
C ILE A 218 -22.45 -8.19 5.14
N ALA A 219 -22.72 -6.93 5.49
CA ALA A 219 -22.13 -6.27 6.66
C ALA A 219 -22.72 -6.79 8.00
N THR A 220 -23.93 -7.35 7.99
CA THR A 220 -24.57 -7.91 9.20
C THR A 220 -24.45 -9.43 9.29
N LYS A 221 -23.91 -10.10 8.26
CA LYS A 221 -23.72 -11.56 8.23
C LYS A 221 -22.90 -12.07 9.43
N HIS A 222 -21.96 -11.27 9.90
CA HIS A 222 -21.12 -11.57 11.05
C HIS A 222 -21.04 -10.36 11.98
N PRO A 223 -20.78 -10.54 13.29
CA PRO A 223 -20.70 -9.45 14.25
C PRO A 223 -19.33 -8.73 14.15
N TYR A 224 -19.04 -8.12 13.00
CA TYR A 224 -17.73 -7.52 12.72
C TYR A 224 -17.34 -6.49 13.78
N LYS A 225 -18.27 -5.65 14.26
CA LYS A 225 -18.01 -4.69 15.35
C LYS A 225 -17.42 -5.36 16.59
N THR A 226 -18.02 -6.46 17.03
CA THR A 226 -17.55 -7.23 18.19
C THR A 226 -16.20 -7.87 17.90
N TRP A 227 -16.00 -8.40 16.70
CA TRP A 227 -14.72 -8.97 16.29
C TRP A 227 -13.60 -7.92 16.29
N LEU A 228 -13.84 -6.74 15.73
CA LEU A 228 -12.90 -5.63 15.75
C LEU A 228 -12.58 -5.22 17.19
N ALA A 229 -13.59 -4.99 18.02
CA ALA A 229 -13.40 -4.57 19.41
C ALA A 229 -12.54 -5.57 20.23
N ASN A 230 -12.59 -6.86 19.90
CA ASN A 230 -11.83 -7.90 20.60
C ASN A 230 -10.42 -8.12 20.04
N THR A 231 -10.17 -7.74 18.78
CA THR A 231 -8.94 -8.09 18.05
C THR A 231 -8.06 -6.91 17.69
N GLN A 232 -8.63 -5.71 17.61
CA GLN A 232 -7.91 -4.53 17.16
C GLN A 232 -7.15 -3.90 18.33
N LEU A 233 -5.85 -3.74 18.15
CA LEU A 233 -5.02 -2.93 19.02
C LEU A 233 -4.63 -1.68 18.25
N ILE A 234 -5.15 -0.53 18.66
CA ILE A 234 -4.75 0.76 18.12
C ILE A 234 -3.55 1.25 18.94
N LEU A 235 -2.38 1.37 18.31
CA LEU A 235 -1.13 1.68 18.99
C LEU A 235 -1.19 2.97 19.81
N GLU A 236 -1.87 3.97 19.30
CA GLU A 236 -2.04 5.28 19.94
C GLU A 236 -2.85 5.19 21.24
N ASP A 237 -3.76 4.21 21.33
CA ASP A 237 -4.65 4.03 22.49
C ASP A 237 -4.03 3.10 23.55
N LEU A 238 -2.91 2.43 23.25
CA LEU A 238 -2.14 1.65 24.23
C LEU A 238 -1.49 2.54 25.29
N LYS A 239 -1.24 1.96 26.47
CA LYS A 239 -0.60 2.66 27.59
C LYS A 239 0.73 3.30 27.14
N PRO A 240 0.98 4.57 27.50
CA PRO A 240 2.25 5.22 27.19
C PRO A 240 3.42 4.43 27.77
N VAL A 241 4.48 4.29 26.98
CA VAL A 241 5.76 3.70 27.38
C VAL A 241 6.82 4.79 27.22
N GLU A 242 7.65 4.95 28.24
CA GLU A 242 8.73 5.93 28.20
C GLU A 242 9.70 5.59 27.06
N PRO A 243 10.06 6.57 26.22
CA PRO A 243 10.99 6.34 25.14
C PRO A 243 12.36 5.96 25.70
N ARG A 244 13.09 5.09 24.98
CA ARG A 244 14.45 4.74 25.36
C ARG A 244 15.33 5.98 25.42
N ALA A 245 16.16 6.07 26.46
CA ALA A 245 17.10 7.17 26.60
C ALA A 245 18.05 7.26 25.40
N LEU A 246 18.32 8.49 24.97
CA LEU A 246 19.29 8.76 23.92
C LEU A 246 20.67 8.23 24.31
N ARG A 247 21.33 7.56 23.36
CA ARG A 247 22.76 7.28 23.45
C ARG A 247 23.51 8.61 23.59
N LYS A 248 24.36 8.71 24.61
CA LYS A 248 25.14 9.92 24.93
C LYS A 248 26.62 9.77 24.57
N ASP A 249 27.01 8.57 24.16
CA ASP A 249 28.38 8.21 23.79
C ASP A 249 28.78 8.74 22.41
N VAL A 250 27.80 9.08 21.56
CA VAL A 250 28.02 9.74 20.27
C VAL A 250 27.24 11.05 20.25
N SER A 251 27.89 12.15 19.85
CA SER A 251 27.23 13.46 19.82
C SER A 251 26.10 13.48 18.80
N LEU A 252 25.16 14.43 18.93
CA LEU A 252 24.10 14.60 17.94
C LEU A 252 24.66 14.97 16.56
N LEU A 253 25.68 15.84 16.53
CA LEU A 253 26.32 16.28 15.30
C LEU A 253 27.01 15.13 14.57
N ASP A 254 27.74 14.27 15.28
CA ASP A 254 28.41 13.12 14.64
C ASP A 254 27.40 12.13 14.07
N ARG A 255 26.27 11.91 14.77
CA ARG A 255 25.15 11.10 14.24
C ARG A 255 24.54 11.73 13.00
N GLN A 256 24.30 13.04 13.03
CA GLN A 256 23.80 13.79 11.86
C GLN A 256 24.75 13.67 10.67
N GLN A 257 26.06 13.81 10.89
CA GLN A 257 27.08 13.67 9.85
C GLN A 257 27.13 12.25 9.30
N ALA A 258 27.07 11.23 10.15
CA ALA A 258 27.05 9.82 9.72
C ALA A 258 25.86 9.47 8.80
N PHE A 259 24.70 10.13 8.99
CA PHE A 259 23.53 9.96 8.12
C PHE A 259 23.41 11.04 7.02
N GLY A 260 24.46 11.84 6.82
CA GLY A 260 24.55 12.84 5.76
C GLY A 260 23.61 14.04 5.92
N TYR A 261 23.19 14.39 7.14
CA TYR A 261 22.37 15.59 7.38
C TYR A 261 23.14 16.84 6.99
N SER A 262 22.50 17.70 6.21
CA SER A 262 23.06 18.99 5.82
C SER A 262 22.43 20.18 6.54
N GLN A 263 23.06 21.35 6.46
CA GLN A 263 22.43 22.59 6.92
C GLN A 263 21.20 22.95 6.07
N GLU A 264 21.17 22.56 4.80
CA GLU A 264 20.00 22.76 3.94
C GLU A 264 18.84 21.88 4.41
N ASP A 265 19.11 20.62 4.76
CA ASP A 265 18.11 19.68 5.28
C ASP A 265 17.45 20.27 6.53
N THR A 266 18.25 20.74 7.48
CA THR A 266 17.75 21.25 8.77
C THR A 266 17.06 22.60 8.63
N LYS A 267 17.71 23.58 7.99
CA LYS A 267 17.20 24.97 7.91
C LYS A 267 16.12 25.17 6.87
N LEU A 268 16.26 24.57 5.68
CA LEU A 268 15.35 24.81 4.56
C LEU A 268 14.23 23.79 4.51
N LEU A 269 14.51 22.51 4.79
CA LEU A 269 13.52 21.43 4.62
C LEU A 269 12.76 21.12 5.92
N MET A 270 13.48 20.83 7.01
CA MET A 270 12.88 20.36 8.27
C MET A 270 12.24 21.48 9.10
N SER A 271 12.84 22.68 9.11
CA SER A 271 12.32 23.82 9.88
C SER A 271 10.87 24.20 9.51
N PRO A 272 10.47 24.32 8.21
CA PRO A 272 9.07 24.52 7.84
C PRO A 272 8.15 23.40 8.33
N MET A 273 8.59 22.13 8.28
CA MET A 273 7.79 20.99 8.71
C MET A 273 7.45 21.06 10.20
N ALA A 274 8.42 21.46 11.03
CA ALA A 274 8.19 21.66 12.46
C ALA A 274 7.40 22.95 12.76
N THR A 275 7.53 23.98 11.92
CA THR A 275 6.91 25.29 12.17
C THR A 275 5.44 25.32 11.73
N THR A 276 5.15 24.99 10.46
CA THR A 276 3.81 25.14 9.87
C THR A 276 3.07 23.80 9.74
N GLY A 277 3.75 22.68 9.97
CA GLY A 277 3.21 21.35 9.68
C GLY A 277 2.99 21.12 8.19
N GLN A 278 3.77 21.80 7.34
CA GLN A 278 3.79 21.63 5.88
C GLN A 278 5.24 21.50 5.40
N GLU A 279 5.44 20.84 4.27
CA GLU A 279 6.76 20.71 3.66
C GLU A 279 7.27 22.06 3.16
N ALA A 280 8.59 22.15 2.94
CA ALA A 280 9.20 23.32 2.36
C ALA A 280 8.73 23.54 0.91
N VAL A 281 8.44 24.78 0.56
CA VAL A 281 8.12 25.20 -0.81
C VAL A 281 9.33 25.92 -1.40
N GLY A 282 9.73 25.51 -2.59
CA GLY A 282 10.79 26.13 -3.38
C GLY A 282 10.32 26.51 -4.78
N SER A 283 11.23 27.05 -5.59
CA SER A 283 10.98 27.37 -7.01
C SER A 283 12.24 27.09 -7.83
N MET A 284 12.15 27.24 -9.17
CA MET A 284 13.17 26.85 -10.15
C MET A 284 13.31 25.32 -10.34
N GLY A 285 14.01 24.93 -11.40
CA GLY A 285 14.32 23.52 -11.69
C GLY A 285 15.49 23.00 -10.85
N THR A 286 15.60 21.69 -10.75
CA THR A 286 16.77 21.03 -10.13
C THR A 286 17.95 21.07 -11.09
N ASP A 287 18.92 21.97 -10.82
CA ASP A 287 20.17 22.11 -11.59
C ASP A 287 21.35 21.36 -10.95
N THR A 288 21.05 20.31 -10.17
CA THR A 288 22.07 19.43 -9.59
C THR A 288 22.23 18.18 -10.45
N PRO A 289 23.45 17.60 -10.53
CA PRO A 289 23.66 16.34 -11.23
C PRO A 289 22.75 15.23 -10.70
N ILE A 290 22.40 14.28 -11.56
CA ILE A 290 21.82 13.01 -11.11
C ILE A 290 22.77 12.32 -10.13
N SER A 291 22.23 11.55 -9.18
CA SER A 291 23.00 11.03 -8.06
C SER A 291 24.26 10.27 -8.48
N ALA A 292 24.16 9.40 -9.48
CA ALA A 292 25.29 8.64 -10.03
C ALA A 292 26.39 9.50 -10.70
N MET A 293 26.15 10.78 -10.96
CA MET A 293 27.11 11.73 -11.55
C MET A 293 27.55 12.82 -10.55
N SER A 294 27.18 12.69 -9.27
CA SER A 294 27.51 13.67 -8.26
C SER A 294 28.91 13.44 -7.69
N ASP A 295 29.70 14.50 -7.55
CA ASP A 295 30.99 14.47 -6.84
C ASP A 295 30.84 14.43 -5.30
N LYS A 296 29.60 14.56 -4.80
CA LYS A 296 29.25 14.45 -3.38
C LYS A 296 28.50 13.17 -3.11
N SER A 297 28.75 12.53 -1.97
CA SER A 297 27.99 11.36 -1.49
C SER A 297 26.49 11.64 -1.49
N LYS A 298 25.70 10.69 -1.99
CA LYS A 298 24.25 10.80 -2.09
C LYS A 298 23.58 9.70 -1.30
N LEU A 299 22.46 10.03 -0.67
CA LEU A 299 21.63 9.00 -0.07
C LEU A 299 20.99 8.13 -1.14
N LEU A 300 20.85 6.84 -0.84
CA LEU A 300 20.26 5.85 -1.73
C LEU A 300 18.85 6.25 -2.22
N TYR A 301 18.07 6.95 -1.40
CA TYR A 301 16.75 7.47 -1.79
C TYR A 301 16.79 8.28 -3.08
N THR A 302 17.83 9.09 -3.28
CA THR A 302 17.91 10.04 -4.40
C THR A 302 18.02 9.38 -5.78
N TYR A 303 18.41 8.10 -5.82
CA TYR A 303 18.46 7.28 -7.03
C TYR A 303 17.07 6.82 -7.49
N PHE A 304 16.05 6.90 -6.63
CA PHE A 304 14.67 6.55 -6.95
C PHE A 304 13.87 7.80 -7.31
N LYS A 305 13.18 7.77 -8.45
CA LYS A 305 12.29 8.84 -8.89
C LYS A 305 10.85 8.39 -8.72
N GLN A 306 10.02 9.27 -8.14
CA GLN A 306 8.60 8.99 -7.92
C GLN A 306 7.88 8.86 -9.27
N ASN A 307 7.18 7.75 -9.45
CA ASN A 307 6.31 7.61 -10.61
C ASN A 307 5.06 8.47 -10.40
N PHE A 308 4.51 8.96 -11.50
CA PHE A 308 3.29 9.76 -11.49
C PHE A 308 2.45 9.42 -12.71
N ALA A 309 1.14 9.55 -12.56
CA ALA A 309 0.19 9.23 -13.60
C ALA A 309 0.15 10.34 -14.65
N GLN A 310 0.10 9.96 -15.92
CA GLN A 310 -0.11 10.86 -17.04
C GLN A 310 -1.06 10.20 -18.03
N VAL A 311 -2.18 10.88 -18.34
CA VAL A 311 -3.19 10.47 -19.33
C VAL A 311 -3.96 9.19 -18.98
N THR A 312 -3.30 8.07 -18.68
CA THR A 312 -3.90 6.75 -18.42
C THR A 312 -4.87 6.75 -17.25
N ASN A 313 -4.49 7.43 -16.16
CA ASN A 313 -5.31 7.65 -14.98
C ASN A 313 -5.05 9.06 -14.42
N PRO A 314 -6.05 9.70 -13.77
CA PRO A 314 -5.87 11.00 -13.16
C PRO A 314 -5.20 10.89 -11.78
N PRO A 315 -4.37 11.88 -11.40
CA PRO A 315 -3.99 12.05 -10.00
C PRO A 315 -5.20 12.49 -9.16
N ILE A 316 -5.09 12.31 -7.84
CA ILE A 316 -6.10 12.74 -6.84
C ILE A 316 -5.64 14.07 -6.21
N ASP A 317 -6.59 14.92 -5.82
CA ASP A 317 -6.30 16.12 -5.01
C ASP A 317 -6.17 15.74 -3.53
N PRO A 318 -4.96 15.71 -2.95
CA PRO A 318 -4.73 15.22 -1.59
C PRO A 318 -5.25 16.19 -0.50
N ILE A 319 -5.76 17.36 -0.90
CA ILE A 319 -6.29 18.39 0.01
C ILE A 319 -7.82 18.42 -0.08
N ARG A 320 -8.37 18.52 -1.30
CA ARG A 320 -9.82 18.63 -1.50
C ARG A 320 -10.54 17.28 -1.41
N GLU A 321 -9.84 16.20 -1.76
CA GLU A 321 -10.37 14.84 -1.79
C GLU A 321 -9.73 13.99 -0.68
N GLU A 322 -9.20 14.60 0.38
CA GLU A 322 -8.53 13.90 1.51
C GLU A 322 -9.42 12.79 2.13
N LEU A 323 -10.75 12.96 2.11
CA LEU A 323 -11.71 11.99 2.66
C LEU A 323 -11.67 10.60 2.02
N VAL A 324 -11.20 10.49 0.77
CA VAL A 324 -11.07 9.19 0.08
C VAL A 324 -9.73 8.52 0.34
N MET A 325 -8.78 9.26 0.94
CA MET A 325 -7.43 8.82 1.21
C MET A 325 -7.26 8.30 2.64
N SER A 326 -6.25 7.46 2.88
CA SER A 326 -5.93 6.94 4.20
C SER A 326 -4.46 6.59 4.38
N LEU A 327 -3.91 6.97 5.54
CA LEU A 327 -2.58 6.59 6.01
C LEU A 327 -2.60 5.41 7.00
N VAL A 328 -3.78 4.83 7.27
CA VAL A 328 -3.89 3.70 8.20
C VAL A 328 -3.02 2.54 7.71
N SER A 329 -2.23 2.00 8.63
CA SER A 329 -1.33 0.87 8.36
C SER A 329 -1.56 -0.22 9.40
N PHE A 330 -1.41 -1.47 8.98
CA PHE A 330 -1.48 -2.64 9.84
C PHE A 330 -0.08 -3.22 9.99
N ILE A 331 0.34 -3.40 11.25
CA ILE A 331 1.65 -3.95 11.58
C ILE A 331 1.46 -5.40 12.04
N GLY A 332 2.13 -6.33 11.38
CA GLY A 332 2.18 -7.72 11.80
C GLY A 332 1.64 -8.71 10.76
N PRO A 333 1.23 -9.92 11.20
CA PRO A 333 0.89 -10.99 10.30
C PRO A 333 -0.40 -10.70 9.54
N ARG A 334 -0.35 -10.87 8.22
CA ARG A 334 -1.51 -10.86 7.34
C ARG A 334 -2.24 -12.19 7.46
N PRO A 335 -3.55 -12.17 7.77
CA PRO A 335 -4.27 -13.43 7.96
C PRO A 335 -4.53 -14.19 6.65
N ASN A 336 -4.97 -15.44 6.79
CA ASN A 336 -5.36 -16.24 5.64
C ASN A 336 -6.58 -15.61 4.96
N ILE A 337 -6.50 -15.42 3.65
CA ILE A 337 -7.52 -14.75 2.88
C ILE A 337 -8.83 -15.55 2.78
N PHE A 338 -8.82 -16.86 2.96
CA PHE A 338 -10.04 -17.67 2.95
C PHE A 338 -10.63 -17.95 4.34
N ASP A 339 -9.94 -17.53 5.40
CA ASP A 339 -10.42 -17.70 6.78
C ASP A 339 -11.29 -16.50 7.20
N LEU A 340 -12.52 -16.48 6.68
CA LEU A 340 -13.50 -15.41 6.89
C LEU A 340 -13.84 -15.15 8.37
N VAL A 341 -13.80 -16.18 9.21
CA VAL A 341 -14.19 -16.10 10.62
C VAL A 341 -12.98 -16.07 11.53
N GLY A 342 -11.89 -16.78 11.22
CA GLY A 342 -10.77 -16.97 12.15
C GLY A 342 -10.00 -15.69 12.45
N ASN A 343 -10.08 -14.66 11.61
CA ASN A 343 -9.51 -13.35 11.95
C ASN A 343 -10.18 -12.70 13.13
N SER A 344 -11.42 -13.07 13.46
CA SER A 344 -12.09 -12.66 14.70
C SER A 344 -11.39 -13.10 15.98
N ARG A 345 -10.40 -14.00 15.87
CA ARG A 345 -9.65 -14.57 17.00
C ARG A 345 -8.18 -14.17 17.02
N ARG A 346 -7.71 -13.45 16.00
CA ARG A 346 -6.30 -13.03 15.89
C ARG A 346 -6.22 -11.53 16.11
N LYS A 347 -5.44 -11.12 17.10
CA LYS A 347 -5.21 -9.70 17.33
C LYS A 347 -4.40 -9.11 16.18
N ARG A 348 -4.65 -7.84 15.87
CA ARG A 348 -3.91 -7.08 14.86
C ARG A 348 -3.50 -5.73 15.45
N LEU A 349 -2.29 -5.28 15.12
CA LEU A 349 -1.80 -3.98 15.51
C LEU A 349 -2.07 -2.99 14.38
N GLU A 350 -2.77 -1.92 14.69
CA GLU A 350 -3.11 -0.85 13.77
C GLU A 350 -2.46 0.45 14.23
N VAL A 351 -2.01 1.23 13.25
CA VAL A 351 -1.56 2.60 13.44
C VAL A 351 -2.37 3.52 12.54
N ARG A 352 -2.76 4.68 13.07
CA ARG A 352 -3.55 5.68 12.31
C ARG A 352 -2.72 6.31 11.19
N GLN A 353 -1.40 6.23 11.30
CA GLN A 353 -0.43 6.69 10.31
C GLN A 353 0.87 5.89 10.42
N PRO A 354 1.71 5.83 9.36
CA PRO A 354 2.91 5.01 9.37
C PRO A 354 4.08 5.65 10.14
N ILE A 355 4.02 6.94 10.50
CA ILE A 355 5.13 7.62 11.19
C ILE A 355 4.95 7.54 12.70
N LEU A 356 5.89 6.86 13.36
CA LEU A 356 5.84 6.56 14.79
C LEU A 356 6.67 7.54 15.59
N THR A 357 6.15 7.99 16.73
CA THR A 357 6.99 8.66 17.74
C THR A 357 7.94 7.64 18.41
N ASN A 358 8.96 8.14 19.11
CA ASN A 358 9.86 7.26 19.88
C ASN A 358 9.09 6.46 20.96
N GLY A 359 8.08 7.06 21.59
CA GLY A 359 7.23 6.37 22.56
C GLY A 359 6.36 5.29 21.89
N ASP A 360 5.80 5.57 20.72
CA ASP A 360 5.01 4.58 19.98
C ASP A 360 5.84 3.38 19.53
N LEU A 361 7.10 3.59 19.12
CA LEU A 361 8.01 2.48 18.83
C LEU A 361 8.26 1.60 20.07
N GLU A 362 8.43 2.20 21.25
CA GLU A 362 8.64 1.43 22.48
C GLU A 362 7.39 0.66 22.92
N LYS A 363 6.18 1.16 22.61
CA LYS A 363 4.96 0.36 22.74
C LYS A 363 5.01 -0.89 21.85
N ILE A 364 5.45 -0.77 20.60
CA ILE A 364 5.62 -1.94 19.70
C ILE A 364 6.70 -2.89 20.23
N ARG A 365 7.81 -2.35 20.74
CA ARG A 365 8.92 -3.17 21.25
C ARG A 365 8.53 -3.99 22.47
N SER A 366 7.72 -3.41 23.35
CA SER A 366 7.28 -4.02 24.60
C SER A 366 5.93 -4.75 24.50
N ILE A 367 5.29 -4.76 23.33
CA ILE A 367 3.92 -5.27 23.15
C ILE A 367 3.75 -6.71 23.64
N GLY A 368 4.75 -7.59 23.43
CA GLY A 368 4.70 -8.99 23.86
C GLY A 368 4.72 -9.21 25.37
N HIS A 369 5.02 -8.18 26.16
CA HIS A 369 4.86 -8.23 27.62
C HIS A 369 3.41 -7.99 28.06
N THR A 370 2.61 -7.35 27.20
CA THR A 370 1.23 -6.95 27.47
C THR A 370 0.21 -7.80 26.72
N GLU A 371 0.57 -8.29 25.54
CA GLU A 371 -0.36 -8.90 24.60
C GLU A 371 0.17 -10.25 24.15
N ASP A 372 -0.64 -11.30 24.37
CA ASP A 372 -0.33 -12.63 23.86
C ASP A 372 -0.29 -12.61 22.33
N ARG A 373 0.70 -13.32 21.76
CA ARG A 373 0.89 -13.52 20.31
C ARG A 373 1.33 -12.27 19.54
N PHE A 374 1.89 -11.25 20.19
CA PHE A 374 2.72 -10.26 19.50
C PHE A 374 4.15 -10.33 20.02
N ASP A 375 5.02 -10.90 19.20
CA ASP A 375 6.43 -11.04 19.55
C ASP A 375 7.27 -10.19 18.62
N THR A 376 7.94 -9.20 19.21
CA THR A 376 8.75 -8.23 18.48
C THR A 376 10.23 -8.58 18.59
N LYS A 377 10.95 -8.57 17.45
CA LYS A 377 12.40 -8.70 17.41
C LYS A 377 13.03 -7.45 16.82
N THR A 378 13.91 -6.80 17.58
CA THR A 378 14.79 -5.77 17.03
C THR A 378 16.03 -6.40 16.43
N ILE A 379 16.26 -6.12 15.14
CA ILE A 379 17.42 -6.57 14.38
C ILE A 379 18.25 -5.33 14.06
N ASP A 380 19.46 -5.33 14.59
CA ASP A 380 20.48 -4.32 14.30
C ASP A 380 20.90 -4.37 12.83
N ILE A 381 20.78 -3.24 12.13
CA ILE A 381 21.16 -3.04 10.72
C ILE A 381 22.49 -2.29 10.55
N THR A 382 23.36 -2.36 11.55
CA THR A 382 24.74 -1.85 11.45
C THR A 382 25.75 -3.01 11.30
N TYR A 383 27.00 -2.72 10.96
CA TYR A 383 28.11 -3.68 10.89
C TYR A 383 29.44 -3.06 11.34
N GLY A 384 30.50 -3.86 11.49
CA GLY A 384 31.75 -3.39 12.09
C GLY A 384 32.52 -2.45 11.16
N SER A 385 32.99 -1.31 11.66
CA SER A 385 33.75 -0.34 10.85
C SER A 385 35.07 -0.90 10.31
N ALA A 386 35.65 -1.89 10.99
CA ALA A 386 36.83 -2.62 10.52
C ALA A 386 36.60 -3.43 9.24
N GLU A 387 35.35 -3.78 8.90
CA GLU A 387 35.01 -4.49 7.66
C GLU A 387 35.04 -3.55 6.44
N GLY A 388 34.90 -2.23 6.66
CA GLY A 388 34.84 -1.22 5.59
C GLY A 388 33.73 -1.50 4.56
N ALA A 389 33.85 -0.92 3.37
CA ALA A 389 32.82 -1.01 2.33
C ALA A 389 32.58 -2.47 1.89
N ALA A 390 33.64 -3.27 1.85
CA ALA A 390 33.58 -4.70 1.50
C ALA A 390 32.71 -5.53 2.48
N GLY A 391 32.49 -5.03 3.70
CA GLY A 391 31.63 -5.68 4.71
C GLY A 391 30.13 -5.62 4.40
N MET A 392 29.69 -4.69 3.54
CA MET A 392 28.26 -4.41 3.38
C MET A 392 27.45 -5.61 2.85
N GLN A 393 27.96 -6.31 1.82
CA GLN A 393 27.29 -7.51 1.28
C GLN A 393 27.07 -8.55 2.37
N GLY A 394 28.13 -8.93 3.07
CA GLY A 394 28.05 -9.91 4.16
C GLY A 394 27.15 -9.45 5.31
N ALA A 395 27.09 -8.15 5.59
CA ALA A 395 26.19 -7.60 6.59
C ALA A 395 24.71 -7.72 6.19
N ILE A 396 24.39 -7.47 4.91
CA ILE A 396 23.04 -7.63 4.36
C ILE A 396 22.62 -9.11 4.35
N ASP A 397 23.52 -10.02 3.99
CA ASP A 397 23.23 -11.45 3.99
C ASP A 397 22.92 -11.95 5.42
N ARG A 398 23.75 -11.58 6.40
CA ARG A 398 23.51 -11.85 7.82
C ARG A 398 22.20 -11.22 8.32
N LEU A 399 21.85 -10.04 7.83
CA LEU A 399 20.60 -9.37 8.17
C LEU A 399 19.39 -10.18 7.68
N CYS A 400 19.40 -10.61 6.42
CA CYS A 400 18.37 -11.45 5.82
C CYS A 400 18.22 -12.79 6.56
N GLU A 401 19.34 -13.46 6.88
CA GLU A 401 19.34 -14.71 7.67
C GLU A 401 18.77 -14.51 9.08
N ARG A 402 19.14 -13.43 9.77
CA ARG A 402 18.61 -13.11 11.10
C ARG A 402 17.11 -12.81 11.05
N ALA A 403 16.64 -12.16 9.99
CA ALA A 403 15.22 -11.90 9.79
C ALA A 403 14.45 -13.21 9.53
N GLU A 404 14.95 -14.08 8.66
CA GLU A 404 14.38 -15.41 8.41
C GLU A 404 14.32 -16.25 9.70
N ALA A 405 15.42 -16.29 10.47
CA ALA A 405 15.48 -17.00 11.74
C ALA A 405 14.53 -16.41 12.80
N ALA A 406 14.33 -15.08 12.81
CA ALA A 406 13.38 -14.44 13.70
C ALA A 406 11.94 -14.86 13.38
N VAL A 407 11.54 -14.82 12.11
CA VAL A 407 10.19 -15.27 11.72
C VAL A 407 9.99 -16.75 12.02
N ALA A 408 10.98 -17.60 11.72
CA ALA A 408 10.95 -19.02 12.06
C ALA A 408 10.88 -19.27 13.57
N GLY A 409 11.44 -18.37 14.38
CA GLY A 409 11.36 -18.37 15.84
C GLY A 409 10.02 -17.89 16.41
N GLY A 410 9.05 -17.51 15.57
CA GLY A 410 7.71 -17.08 15.99
C GLY A 410 7.55 -15.57 16.16
N TYR A 411 8.59 -14.77 15.92
CA TYR A 411 8.46 -13.31 15.94
C TYR A 411 7.62 -12.83 14.76
N ASN A 412 6.62 -11.99 15.04
CA ASN A 412 5.68 -11.50 14.04
C ASN A 412 5.74 -9.98 13.83
N ILE A 413 6.64 -9.29 14.53
CA ILE A 413 7.07 -7.93 14.20
C ILE A 413 8.60 -7.88 14.21
N ILE A 414 9.20 -7.41 13.12
CA ILE A 414 10.64 -7.14 13.05
C ILE A 414 10.85 -5.62 13.02
N ILE A 415 11.65 -5.13 13.95
CA ILE A 415 12.15 -3.76 13.96
C ILE A 415 13.57 -3.76 13.41
N LEU A 416 13.77 -3.19 12.22
CA LEU A 416 15.09 -2.92 11.66
C LEU A 416 15.62 -1.62 12.28
N SER A 417 16.76 -1.66 12.98
CA SER A 417 17.24 -0.53 13.80
C SER A 417 18.71 -0.19 13.56
N ASP A 418 19.01 1.05 13.20
CA ASP A 418 20.37 1.58 13.04
C ASP A 418 20.88 2.32 14.29
N ARG A 419 20.16 2.23 15.42
CA ARG A 419 20.51 2.87 16.71
C ARG A 419 21.92 2.57 17.23
N GLN A 420 22.54 1.49 16.75
CA GLN A 420 23.87 1.07 17.16
C GLN A 420 25.00 1.81 16.43
N VAL A 421 24.70 2.70 15.48
CA VAL A 421 25.70 3.51 14.77
C VAL A 421 26.63 4.25 15.74
N GLY A 422 27.92 4.27 15.40
CA GLY A 422 28.97 4.85 16.24
C GLY A 422 30.35 4.68 15.62
N PRO A 423 31.42 5.05 16.35
CA PRO A 423 32.79 5.03 15.82
C PRO A 423 33.26 3.66 15.30
N ASP A 424 32.73 2.59 15.88
CA ASP A 424 33.03 1.20 15.55
C ASP A 424 31.97 0.55 14.65
N ARG A 425 30.90 1.27 14.28
CA ARG A 425 29.71 0.70 13.64
C ARG A 425 29.14 1.57 12.52
N ILE A 426 29.09 1.01 11.32
CA ILE A 426 28.52 1.63 10.12
C ILE A 426 27.06 1.18 9.95
N ALA A 427 26.15 2.09 9.63
CA ALA A 427 24.77 1.74 9.32
C ALA A 427 24.65 1.26 7.86
N ILE A 428 23.95 0.15 7.63
CA ILE A 428 23.47 -0.19 6.29
C ILE A 428 22.40 0.85 5.92
N PRO A 429 22.40 1.43 4.71
CA PRO A 429 21.36 2.37 4.29
C PRO A 429 19.98 1.79 4.56
N ALA A 430 19.12 2.53 5.27
CA ALA A 430 17.89 1.98 5.82
C ALA A 430 16.94 1.47 4.73
N LEU A 431 16.96 2.13 3.57
CA LEU A 431 16.23 1.70 2.37
C LEU A 431 16.71 0.34 1.86
N LEU A 432 18.03 0.12 1.79
CA LEU A 432 18.63 -1.13 1.33
C LEU A 432 18.33 -2.26 2.31
N ALA A 433 18.51 -2.02 3.60
CA ALA A 433 18.19 -3.00 4.65
C ALA A 433 16.71 -3.41 4.61
N THR A 434 15.80 -2.45 4.45
CA THR A 434 14.36 -2.69 4.37
C THR A 434 14.01 -3.52 3.14
N ALA A 435 14.48 -3.12 1.96
CA ALA A 435 14.16 -3.80 0.71
C ALA A 435 14.77 -5.21 0.65
N ALA A 436 16.02 -5.38 1.10
CA ALA A 436 16.68 -6.68 1.16
C ALA A 436 15.90 -7.67 2.02
N VAL A 437 15.51 -7.28 3.24
CA VAL A 437 14.70 -8.11 4.14
C VAL A 437 13.31 -8.37 3.55
N HIS A 438 12.66 -7.34 3.01
CA HIS A 438 11.33 -7.46 2.40
C HIS A 438 11.31 -8.51 1.29
N HIS A 439 12.19 -8.38 0.31
CA HIS A 439 12.27 -9.29 -0.84
C HIS A 439 12.79 -10.67 -0.44
N HIS A 440 13.71 -10.77 0.52
CA HIS A 440 14.16 -12.05 1.05
C HIS A 440 13.01 -12.84 1.69
N LEU A 441 12.24 -12.19 2.55
CA LEU A 441 11.09 -12.82 3.20
C LEU A 441 9.98 -13.17 2.20
N ILE A 442 9.80 -12.42 1.11
CA ILE A 442 8.88 -12.81 0.01
C ILE A 442 9.36 -14.10 -0.64
N ARG A 443 10.65 -14.17 -1.04
CA ARG A 443 11.23 -15.37 -1.69
C ARG A 443 11.15 -16.61 -0.79
N LYS A 444 11.22 -16.42 0.53
CA LYS A 444 11.06 -17.49 1.53
C LYS A 444 9.62 -17.82 1.88
N GLY A 445 8.64 -17.06 1.39
CA GLY A 445 7.22 -17.25 1.72
C GLY A 445 6.85 -16.83 3.16
N LEU A 446 7.66 -15.97 3.78
CA LEU A 446 7.53 -15.56 5.18
C LEU A 446 7.00 -14.12 5.35
N ARG A 447 6.94 -13.33 4.27
CA ARG A 447 6.60 -11.89 4.36
C ARG A 447 5.20 -11.62 4.91
N THR A 448 4.22 -12.50 4.66
CA THR A 448 2.86 -12.35 5.21
C THR A 448 2.77 -12.69 6.69
N SER A 449 3.77 -13.34 7.27
CA SER A 449 3.76 -13.75 8.68
C SER A 449 4.32 -12.69 9.64
N VAL A 450 4.87 -11.59 9.11
CA VAL A 450 5.61 -10.61 9.90
C VAL A 450 5.37 -9.18 9.42
N GLY A 451 5.29 -8.25 10.36
CA GLY A 451 5.31 -6.82 10.08
C GLY A 451 6.71 -6.23 10.11
N LEU A 452 7.00 -5.28 9.23
CA LEU A 452 8.30 -4.63 9.14
C LEU A 452 8.22 -3.16 9.60
N VAL A 453 8.91 -2.86 10.69
CA VAL A 453 9.04 -1.51 11.26
C VAL A 453 10.49 -1.06 11.13
N VAL A 454 10.71 0.20 10.72
CA VAL A 454 12.04 0.76 10.53
C VAL A 454 12.31 1.84 11.59
N GLU A 455 13.27 1.60 12.47
CA GLU A 455 13.83 2.61 13.38
C GLU A 455 15.14 3.12 12.75
N SER A 456 15.11 4.35 12.22
CA SER A 456 16.27 4.85 11.48
C SER A 456 16.60 6.32 11.76
N GLY A 457 17.89 6.61 11.81
CA GLY A 457 18.42 7.96 11.83
C GLY A 457 18.49 8.62 10.45
N GLU A 458 18.34 7.87 9.36
CA GLU A 458 18.49 8.35 7.99
C GLU A 458 17.28 9.14 7.42
N PRO A 459 16.02 8.70 7.57
CA PRO A 459 14.87 9.33 6.91
C PRO A 459 14.47 10.66 7.57
N ARG A 460 14.34 11.71 6.75
CA ARG A 460 14.04 13.09 7.16
C ARG A 460 13.23 13.90 6.15
N GLU A 461 13.16 13.43 4.91
CA GLU A 461 12.36 14.04 3.85
C GLU A 461 11.19 13.15 3.48
N VAL A 462 10.09 13.74 2.99
CA VAL A 462 8.90 13.02 2.52
C VAL A 462 9.27 11.87 1.58
N HIS A 463 10.20 12.12 0.64
CA HIS A 463 10.63 11.12 -0.32
C HIS A 463 11.28 9.88 0.33
N HIS A 464 12.02 10.05 1.44
CA HIS A 464 12.66 8.94 2.15
C HIS A 464 11.60 8.00 2.74
N PHE A 465 10.57 8.57 3.38
CA PHE A 465 9.45 7.80 3.93
C PHE A 465 8.67 7.07 2.85
N CYS A 466 8.41 7.72 1.71
CA CYS A 466 7.74 7.08 0.58
C CYS A 466 8.55 5.91 0.00
N CYS A 467 9.88 6.03 -0.11
CA CYS A 467 10.72 4.90 -0.54
C CYS A 467 10.64 3.74 0.44
N LEU A 468 10.85 3.99 1.74
CA LEU A 468 10.76 2.94 2.77
C LEU A 468 9.40 2.23 2.72
N ALA A 469 8.30 2.97 2.59
CA ALA A 469 6.97 2.42 2.40
C ALA A 469 6.87 1.58 1.13
N GLY A 470 7.30 2.12 -0.01
CA GLY A 470 7.24 1.45 -1.31
C GLY A 470 8.02 0.14 -1.37
N TYR A 471 9.02 -0.04 -0.52
CA TYR A 471 9.80 -1.28 -0.37
C TYR A 471 9.48 -2.06 0.91
N GLY A 472 8.33 -1.77 1.54
CA GLY A 472 7.67 -2.71 2.45
C GLY A 472 7.70 -2.37 3.93
N ALA A 473 8.10 -1.16 4.32
CA ALA A 473 7.97 -0.67 5.69
C ALA A 473 6.49 -0.35 6.02
N GLU A 474 5.94 -1.02 7.02
CA GLU A 474 4.57 -0.77 7.49
C GLU A 474 4.50 0.43 8.43
N ALA A 475 5.59 0.68 9.17
CA ALA A 475 5.75 1.87 10.00
C ALA A 475 7.22 2.27 10.14
N ILE A 476 7.46 3.56 10.39
CA ILE A 476 8.79 4.19 10.38
C ILE A 476 8.92 5.11 11.59
N ASN A 477 9.97 4.94 12.38
CA ASN A 477 10.38 5.83 13.45
C ASN A 477 11.66 6.60 13.04
N PRO A 478 11.55 7.87 12.62
CA PRO A 478 12.69 8.70 12.23
C PRO A 478 13.33 9.38 13.45
N TYR A 479 13.95 8.59 14.35
CA TYR A 479 14.34 9.10 15.65
C TYR A 479 15.29 10.30 15.59
N LEU A 480 16.24 10.30 14.64
CA LEU A 480 17.27 11.34 14.58
C LEU A 480 16.69 12.65 14.05
N ALA A 481 15.67 12.58 13.20
CA ALA A 481 14.93 13.75 12.77
C ALA A 481 14.23 14.42 13.97
N PHE A 482 13.63 13.62 14.87
CA PHE A 482 13.04 14.16 16.10
C PHE A 482 14.08 14.77 17.03
N ASP A 483 15.20 14.07 17.27
CA ASP A 483 16.30 14.57 18.10
C ASP A 483 16.83 15.92 17.56
N THR A 484 17.00 16.01 16.24
CA THR A 484 17.46 17.19 15.53
C THR A 484 16.51 18.37 15.69
N LEU A 485 15.20 18.16 15.49
CA LEU A 485 14.20 19.22 15.62
C LEU A 485 14.05 19.72 17.06
N LEU A 486 14.10 18.81 18.03
CA LEU A 486 14.06 19.18 19.45
C LEU A 486 15.30 19.96 19.87
N ASP A 487 16.47 19.61 19.32
CA ASP A 487 17.71 20.36 19.53
C ASP A 487 17.67 21.75 18.88
N MET A 488 17.18 21.87 17.63
CA MET A 488 16.95 23.15 16.96
C MET A 488 16.02 24.05 17.78
N HIS A 489 14.94 23.50 18.33
CA HIS A 489 14.03 24.23 19.21
C HIS A 489 14.76 24.72 20.48
N LYS A 490 15.52 23.84 21.16
CA LYS A 490 16.31 24.22 22.37
C LYS A 490 17.35 25.31 22.09
N ARG A 491 17.94 25.32 20.89
CA ARG A 491 18.90 26.34 20.45
C ARG A 491 18.23 27.65 19.98
N GLY A 492 16.90 27.71 19.98
CA GLY A 492 16.14 28.90 19.56
C GLY A 492 16.15 29.15 18.05
N GLU A 493 16.36 28.11 17.24
CA GLU A 493 16.38 28.22 15.77
C GLU A 493 14.99 28.15 15.14
N LEU A 494 13.99 27.69 15.89
CA LEU A 494 12.58 27.71 15.50
C LEU A 494 11.88 28.98 16.04
N PRO A 495 10.79 29.45 15.41
CA PRO A 495 10.01 30.57 15.92
C PRO A 495 9.54 30.33 17.36
N LYS A 496 9.48 31.41 18.16
CA LYS A 496 9.18 31.34 19.60
C LYS A 496 7.77 30.81 19.90
N GLU A 497 6.88 30.88 18.92
CA GLU A 497 5.50 30.42 18.98
C GLU A 497 5.36 28.90 18.81
N VAL A 498 6.41 28.20 18.38
CA VAL A 498 6.41 26.75 18.25
C VAL A 498 6.72 26.13 19.61
N ASP A 499 5.73 25.48 20.22
CA ASP A 499 5.92 24.76 21.49
C ASP A 499 6.75 23.48 21.26
N ALA A 500 7.65 23.17 22.19
CA ALA A 500 8.47 21.96 22.20
C ALA A 500 7.61 20.68 22.09
N TYR A 501 6.42 20.67 22.70
CA TYR A 501 5.50 19.53 22.66
C TYR A 501 4.81 19.37 21.29
N GLU A 502 4.79 20.42 20.47
CA GLU A 502 4.16 20.40 19.15
C GLU A 502 5.14 20.15 18.00
N VAL A 503 6.45 20.34 18.21
CA VAL A 503 7.49 20.16 17.17
C VAL A 503 7.36 18.81 16.47
N VAL A 504 7.27 17.73 17.25
CA VAL A 504 7.20 16.36 16.73
C VAL A 504 5.86 16.12 16.02
N SER A 505 4.73 16.56 16.60
CA SER A 505 3.41 16.33 16.02
C SER A 505 3.19 17.14 14.72
N ARG A 506 3.71 18.38 14.65
CA ARG A 506 3.71 19.20 13.43
C ARG A 506 4.57 18.57 12.33
N TYR A 507 5.77 18.10 12.68
CA TYR A 507 6.63 17.40 11.73
C TYR A 507 5.97 16.13 11.18
N ILE A 508 5.42 15.28 12.05
CA ILE A 508 4.69 14.07 11.65
C ILE A 508 3.51 14.42 10.73
N LYS A 509 2.72 15.45 11.08
CA LYS A 509 1.61 15.94 10.24
C LYS A 509 2.10 16.39 8.86
N SER A 510 3.25 17.07 8.79
CA SER A 510 3.85 17.49 7.53
C SER A 510 4.23 16.30 6.65
N ILE A 511 4.90 15.30 7.23
CA ILE A 511 5.26 14.07 6.52
C ILE A 511 4.01 13.32 6.06
N GLY A 512 2.97 13.20 6.91
CA GLY A 512 1.70 12.57 6.53
C GLY A 512 1.05 13.24 5.32
N LYS A 513 0.97 14.57 5.30
CA LYS A 513 0.50 15.33 4.13
C LYS A 513 1.39 15.13 2.90
N GLY A 514 2.70 15.07 3.10
CA GLY A 514 3.65 14.78 2.04
C GLY A 514 3.45 13.39 1.43
N ILE A 515 3.22 12.36 2.25
CA ILE A 515 2.96 11.00 1.79
C ILE A 515 1.66 10.96 0.98
N LEU A 516 0.58 11.57 1.48
CA LEU A 516 -0.69 11.70 0.74
C LEU A 516 -0.47 12.35 -0.63
N LYS A 517 0.28 13.45 -0.68
CA LYS A 517 0.63 14.11 -1.93
C LYS A 517 1.38 13.19 -2.89
N VAL A 518 2.36 12.42 -2.43
CA VAL A 518 3.14 11.52 -3.29
C VAL A 518 2.27 10.38 -3.83
N MET A 519 1.44 9.78 -2.98
CA MET A 519 0.49 8.74 -3.40
C MET A 519 -0.50 9.27 -4.44
N SER A 520 -1.01 10.49 -4.22
CA SER A 520 -2.01 11.10 -5.09
C SER A 520 -1.49 11.42 -6.49
N LYS A 521 -0.16 11.59 -6.68
CA LYS A 521 0.46 11.74 -8.01
C LYS A 521 0.20 10.55 -8.93
N MET A 522 0.08 9.34 -8.38
CA MET A 522 -0.29 8.13 -9.13
C MET A 522 -1.79 7.84 -9.04
N GLY A 523 -2.56 8.66 -8.30
CA GLY A 523 -3.97 8.43 -8.01
C GLY A 523 -4.22 7.32 -6.99
N ILE A 524 -3.24 7.00 -6.14
CA ILE A 524 -3.37 5.97 -5.10
C ILE A 524 -3.94 6.62 -3.84
N SER A 525 -4.97 5.99 -3.27
CA SER A 525 -5.70 6.56 -2.13
C SER A 525 -5.24 6.00 -0.78
N THR A 526 -4.69 4.78 -0.71
CA THR A 526 -4.36 4.14 0.57
C THR A 526 -2.89 3.78 0.73
N TYR A 527 -2.36 4.01 1.94
CA TYR A 527 -0.99 3.60 2.28
C TYR A 527 -0.80 2.09 2.16
N GLN A 528 -1.84 1.30 2.44
CA GLN A 528 -1.81 -0.16 2.33
C GLN A 528 -1.52 -0.64 0.90
N SER A 529 -2.18 -0.04 -0.10
CA SER A 529 -1.90 -0.36 -1.51
C SER A 529 -0.58 0.24 -2.00
N TYR A 530 -0.08 1.30 -1.36
CA TYR A 530 1.22 1.90 -1.69
C TYR A 530 2.40 1.11 -1.11
N CYS A 531 2.23 0.54 0.08
CA CYS A 531 3.26 -0.23 0.78
C CYS A 531 3.63 -1.49 -0.01
N GLY A 532 4.90 -1.63 -0.37
CA GLY A 532 5.39 -2.74 -1.22
C GLY A 532 5.05 -2.64 -2.71
N ALA A 533 4.45 -1.52 -3.16
CA ALA A 533 4.05 -1.34 -4.56
C ALA A 533 5.15 -0.80 -5.47
N GLN A 534 6.27 -0.33 -4.92
CA GLN A 534 7.43 0.14 -5.70
C GLN A 534 7.05 1.16 -6.78
N ILE A 535 6.38 2.26 -6.39
CA ILE A 535 5.93 3.34 -7.30
C ILE A 535 7.12 4.28 -7.61
N PHE A 536 8.21 3.68 -8.07
CA PHE A 536 9.46 4.35 -8.36
C PHE A 536 10.15 3.70 -9.55
N ASP A 537 10.91 4.52 -10.27
CA ASP A 537 11.92 4.07 -11.22
C ASP A 537 13.30 4.45 -10.68
N ALA A 538 14.27 3.55 -10.84
CA ALA A 538 15.66 3.79 -10.48
C ALA A 538 16.41 4.45 -11.64
N ILE A 539 17.26 5.43 -11.32
CA ILE A 539 18.15 6.09 -12.27
C ILE A 539 19.56 6.06 -11.70
N GLY A 540 20.47 5.44 -12.44
CA GLY A 540 21.88 5.32 -12.07
C GLY A 540 22.19 4.13 -11.16
N LEU A 541 21.32 3.12 -11.08
CA LEU A 541 21.58 1.86 -10.35
C LEU A 541 21.76 0.72 -11.35
N LYS A 542 22.78 -0.12 -11.14
CA LYS A 542 23.05 -1.32 -11.96
C LYS A 542 21.88 -2.30 -11.91
N THR A 543 21.62 -2.99 -13.02
CA THR A 543 20.48 -3.91 -13.13
C THR A 543 20.58 -5.09 -12.17
N ASP A 544 21.78 -5.64 -11.95
CA ASP A 544 22.01 -6.75 -11.00
C ASP A 544 21.68 -6.37 -9.56
N PHE A 545 22.10 -5.17 -9.12
CA PHE A 545 21.79 -4.61 -7.82
C PHE A 545 20.27 -4.43 -7.62
N VAL A 546 19.59 -3.87 -8.60
CA VAL A 546 18.13 -3.70 -8.57
C VAL A 546 17.42 -5.06 -8.56
N GLN A 547 17.84 -6.01 -9.39
CA GLN A 547 17.26 -7.36 -9.42
C GLN A 547 17.40 -8.08 -8.08
N GLN A 548 18.51 -7.89 -7.37
CA GLN A 548 18.76 -8.56 -6.09
C GLN A 548 17.97 -7.94 -4.93
N TYR A 549 18.00 -6.60 -4.82
CA TYR A 549 17.52 -5.88 -3.62
C TYR A 549 16.20 -5.13 -3.81
N PHE A 550 15.87 -4.73 -5.04
CA PHE A 550 14.71 -3.90 -5.38
C PHE A 550 13.93 -4.55 -6.54
N THR A 551 13.78 -5.88 -6.50
CA THR A 551 13.26 -6.70 -7.60
C THR A 551 11.93 -6.15 -8.10
N GLY A 552 11.82 -5.88 -9.41
CA GLY A 552 10.60 -5.34 -10.03
C GLY A 552 10.66 -3.83 -10.32
N THR A 553 11.64 -3.11 -9.77
CA THR A 553 11.89 -1.70 -10.10
C THR A 553 12.57 -1.58 -11.47
N ALA A 554 12.12 -0.64 -12.30
CA ALA A 554 12.75 -0.36 -13.58
C ALA A 554 14.05 0.43 -13.38
N THR A 555 15.11 0.05 -14.08
CA THR A 555 16.33 0.86 -14.24
C THR A 555 16.74 0.83 -15.70
N LEU A 556 16.68 1.98 -16.37
CA LEU A 556 17.04 2.11 -17.79
C LEU A 556 18.45 2.69 -17.99
N ILE A 557 18.91 3.46 -17.01
CA ILE A 557 20.24 4.07 -16.99
C ILE A 557 20.97 3.46 -15.81
N GLU A 558 21.93 2.58 -16.11
CA GLU A 558 22.76 1.94 -15.10
C GLU A 558 23.87 2.87 -14.60
N GLY A 559 24.46 2.53 -13.46
CA GLY A 559 25.49 3.36 -12.83
C GLY A 559 26.16 2.65 -11.66
N VAL A 560 25.79 3.00 -10.45
CA VAL A 560 26.38 2.47 -9.21
C VAL A 560 25.75 1.14 -8.80
N GLY A 561 26.55 0.26 -8.19
CA GLY A 561 26.11 -0.99 -7.56
C GLY A 561 26.39 -0.97 -6.07
N LEU A 562 26.46 -2.16 -5.46
CA LEU A 562 26.63 -2.27 -4.01
C LEU A 562 27.96 -1.68 -3.52
N ASP A 563 29.06 -1.92 -4.25
CA ASP A 563 30.40 -1.47 -3.84
C ASP A 563 30.47 0.06 -3.75
N GLU A 564 29.92 0.75 -4.75
CA GLU A 564 29.87 2.21 -4.78
C GLU A 564 28.94 2.77 -3.69
N ILE A 565 27.76 2.17 -3.48
CA ILE A 565 26.85 2.56 -2.38
C ILE A 565 27.51 2.33 -1.02
N ALA A 566 28.25 1.23 -0.85
CA ALA A 566 28.98 0.94 0.37
C ALA A 566 30.10 1.95 0.62
N ALA A 567 30.80 2.37 -0.43
CA ALA A 567 31.82 3.42 -0.34
C ALA A 567 31.22 4.80 -0.02
N GLU A 568 30.06 5.15 -0.58
CA GLU A 568 29.36 6.41 -0.26
C GLU A 568 28.82 6.46 1.18
N THR A 569 28.63 5.30 1.82
CA THR A 569 28.09 5.17 3.18
C THR A 569 29.17 5.38 4.27
N LEU A 570 30.46 5.20 3.93
CA LEU A 570 31.60 5.43 4.82
C LEU A 570 31.97 6.91 4.89
#